data_AF-A0A2T1DTZ5-F1
#
_entry.id   AF-A0A2T1DTZ5-F1
#
_cell.length_a   1.000
_cell.length_b   1.000
_cell.length_c   1.000
_cell.angle_alpha   90.00
_cell.angle_beta   90.00
_cell.angle_gamma   90.00
#
_symmetry.space_group_name_H-M   'P 1'
#
loop_
_entity.id
_entity.type
_entity.pdbx_description
1 polymer ?
#
loop_
_entity_poly.entity_id
_entity_poly.type
_entity_poly.pdbx_seq_one_letter_code
_entity_poly.pdbx_strand_id
1 'polypeptide(L)'
;MRVDKANGGLTVSGDLYRFRFFIPIPLPIPSLPIPIPDPRLPQLPGSTTPAIASMDTADATEIPIHPRNRYHSYLKVTNVQFSPVITTAHCHLTLTIDEYRYTQPPAGSFDGSFPTTPSRTVTAVLSPKASPVGLSGPYFEGKLYETGVEKGTFSMSWVSPFFRRATVEVDTLTGSVAPQAVPATSGSGTEDFKTVFATAGWDLNVIYDQTSIPVPAGVTATNCWSSADLHALMLSVRNPATNLDRDWRMHLLVVPAHLGCGRGVMYDTIEVPREGVASFSDDGYPDSDSSNFGTATNQKQRDVARAFLRSACHEVGHGFNQQHQEITLFGEPGADNSIMTTSPSVADVLGGATTGDPSVFPDNIALRFNAHVRHHLIHFPDPVVRPGGMTFGTGHSSTVPEVDVDRYFYRSEVLELKLVVKKQRVKLGEPLPLSWELVNNTKEAIATPSDISIEAQHAEITVIKTDGSAKRMSSFVIQTDKGSIKDLKPGKKRKAETTLFWSSKGFAFTEPGKHTIAVKIRWNQAGIPCGVQSNLELWVDYPTSEADNEVAATLLDQEVGKFVALGGNAKHLKAGVSRVEEAIAQHGNHPASKAMMAYGGHKYSKLSE
;
A
#
# COMPACT_ATOMS: atom_id res chain seq x y z
N MET A 1 -6.49 -17.99 -11.39
CA MET A 1 -6.78 -18.24 -9.96
C MET A 1 -5.49 -18.63 -9.26
N ARG A 2 -5.39 -18.38 -7.95
CA ARG A 2 -4.26 -18.71 -7.09
C ARG A 2 -4.68 -19.87 -6.19
N VAL A 3 -3.98 -20.98 -6.28
CA VAL A 3 -4.25 -22.23 -5.54
C VAL A 3 -3.09 -22.46 -4.59
N ASP A 4 -3.26 -22.12 -3.32
CA ASP A 4 -2.22 -22.22 -2.30
C ASP A 4 -2.51 -23.37 -1.34
N LYS A 5 -1.50 -24.21 -1.12
CA LYS A 5 -1.54 -25.32 -0.15
C LYS A 5 -0.46 -25.08 0.90
N ALA A 6 -0.77 -24.22 1.87
CA ALA A 6 0.10 -23.87 2.98
C ALA A 6 -0.53 -24.34 4.31
N ASN A 7 0.32 -24.70 5.29
CA ASN A 7 -0.09 -25.07 6.66
C ASN A 7 -1.18 -26.14 6.75
N GLY A 8 -1.22 -27.08 5.79
CA GLY A 8 -2.22 -28.16 5.73
C GLY A 8 -3.61 -27.74 5.22
N GLY A 9 -3.84 -26.44 4.97
CA GLY A 9 -5.06 -25.91 4.38
C GLY A 9 -4.94 -25.72 2.86
N LEU A 10 -6.09 -25.68 2.17
CA LEU A 10 -6.19 -25.30 0.76
C LEU A 10 -6.94 -23.97 0.69
N THR A 11 -6.28 -22.92 0.19
CA THR A 11 -6.92 -21.63 -0.10
C THR A 11 -6.92 -21.40 -1.60
N VAL A 12 -8.09 -21.13 -2.18
CA VAL A 12 -8.20 -20.77 -3.59
C VAL A 12 -8.91 -19.44 -3.74
N SER A 13 -8.30 -18.54 -4.51
CA SER A 13 -8.82 -17.20 -4.79
C SER A 13 -8.54 -16.80 -6.22
N GLY A 14 -9.15 -15.73 -6.72
CA GLY A 14 -8.79 -15.18 -8.02
C GLY A 14 -9.42 -13.83 -8.29
N ASP A 15 -9.03 -13.27 -9.41
CA ASP A 15 -9.52 -12.00 -9.90
C ASP A 15 -10.14 -12.21 -11.28
N LEU A 16 -11.33 -11.64 -11.47
CA LEU A 16 -12.05 -11.68 -12.72
C LEU A 16 -11.92 -10.34 -13.42
N TYR A 17 -11.54 -10.38 -14.69
CA TYR A 17 -11.43 -9.22 -15.56
C TYR A 17 -12.41 -9.35 -16.73
N ARG A 18 -13.03 -8.24 -17.11
CA ARG A 18 -13.93 -8.18 -18.28
C ARG A 18 -13.13 -7.88 -19.55
N PHE A 19 -13.27 -8.75 -20.53
CA PHE A 19 -12.80 -8.53 -21.88
C PHE A 19 -14.01 -8.29 -22.78
N ARG A 20 -13.97 -7.23 -23.60
CA ARG A 20 -14.97 -7.06 -24.65
C ARG A 20 -14.68 -8.11 -25.72
N PHE A 21 -15.48 -9.17 -25.77
CA PHE A 21 -15.54 -10.03 -26.94
C PHE A 21 -16.22 -9.24 -28.06
N PHE A 22 -15.45 -8.83 -29.07
CA PHE A 22 -16.04 -8.57 -30.38
C PHE A 22 -16.39 -9.94 -30.95
N ILE A 23 -17.68 -10.29 -30.93
CA ILE A 23 -18.17 -11.35 -31.78
C ILE A 23 -18.21 -10.71 -33.18
N PRO A 24 -17.38 -11.14 -34.15
CA PRO A 24 -17.59 -10.73 -35.53
C PRO A 24 -18.94 -11.31 -35.94
N ILE A 25 -19.97 -10.47 -35.99
CA ILE A 25 -21.24 -10.82 -36.61
C ILE A 25 -20.90 -10.99 -38.09
N PRO A 26 -21.06 -12.19 -38.69
CA PRO A 26 -20.92 -12.32 -40.13
C PRO A 26 -22.09 -11.54 -40.74
N LEU A 27 -21.82 -10.32 -41.20
CA LEU A 27 -22.75 -9.63 -42.09
C LEU A 27 -22.85 -10.49 -43.36
N PRO A 28 -24.06 -10.86 -43.82
CA PRO A 28 -24.21 -11.56 -45.08
C PRO A 28 -23.72 -10.62 -46.18
N ILE A 29 -22.56 -10.92 -46.76
CA ILE A 29 -22.10 -10.28 -47.99
C ILE A 29 -23.03 -10.82 -49.09
N PRO A 30 -23.88 -10.00 -49.73
CA PRO A 30 -24.64 -10.45 -50.87
C PRO A 30 -23.66 -10.85 -51.98
N SER A 31 -23.76 -12.08 -52.44
CA SER A 31 -23.00 -12.62 -53.57
C SER A 31 -23.35 -11.87 -54.85
N LEU A 32 -22.64 -10.78 -55.12
CA LEU A 32 -22.62 -10.17 -56.44
C LEU A 32 -21.77 -11.03 -57.39
N PRO A 33 -22.20 -11.26 -58.64
CA PRO A 33 -21.42 -12.02 -59.61
C PRO A 33 -20.10 -11.32 -59.89
N ILE A 34 -19.00 -12.07 -59.77
CA ILE A 34 -17.64 -11.61 -60.11
C ILE A 34 -17.58 -11.32 -61.62
N PRO A 35 -17.30 -10.08 -62.06
CA PRO A 35 -17.00 -9.81 -63.46
C PRO A 35 -15.62 -10.37 -63.81
N ILE A 36 -15.52 -10.99 -64.98
CA ILE A 36 -14.30 -11.52 -65.57
C ILE A 36 -13.24 -10.39 -65.68
N PRO A 37 -11.96 -10.62 -65.33
CA PRO A 37 -10.95 -9.55 -65.29
C PRO A 37 -10.60 -9.03 -66.69
N ASP A 38 -10.66 -7.71 -66.86
CA ASP A 38 -10.07 -6.98 -67.99
C ASP A 38 -8.52 -6.92 -67.81
N PRO A 39 -7.71 -7.39 -68.77
CA PRO A 39 -6.25 -7.47 -68.65
C PRO A 39 -5.50 -6.11 -68.74
N ARG A 40 -6.17 -4.95 -68.58
CA ARG A 40 -5.55 -3.62 -68.75
C ARG A 40 -5.44 -2.75 -67.50
N LEU A 41 -5.57 -3.29 -66.28
CA LEU A 41 -5.39 -2.51 -65.05
C LEU A 41 -4.17 -2.97 -64.23
N PRO A 42 -3.41 -2.05 -63.60
CA PRO A 42 -2.27 -2.40 -62.76
C PRO A 42 -2.70 -3.18 -61.51
N GLN A 43 -1.97 -4.24 -61.18
CA GLN A 43 -2.16 -5.06 -59.99
C GLN A 43 -1.95 -4.24 -58.70
N LEU A 44 -2.98 -4.15 -57.86
CA LEU A 44 -2.85 -3.82 -56.44
C LEU A 44 -2.48 -5.09 -55.66
N PRO A 45 -1.50 -5.05 -54.73
CA PRO A 45 -1.08 -6.22 -53.98
C PRO A 45 -2.12 -6.68 -52.95
N GLY A 46 -2.58 -7.92 -53.13
CA GLY A 46 -2.81 -8.91 -52.06
C GLY A 46 -3.77 -8.55 -50.93
N SER A 47 -5.05 -8.82 -51.13
CA SER A 47 -6.02 -9.06 -50.06
C SER A 47 -5.57 -10.23 -49.17
N THR A 48 -5.04 -9.93 -47.99
CA THR A 48 -4.85 -10.90 -46.91
C THR A 48 -6.21 -11.23 -46.30
N THR A 49 -6.53 -12.52 -46.27
CA THR A 49 -7.59 -13.11 -45.42
C THR A 49 -7.51 -12.53 -44.00
N PRO A 50 -8.64 -12.16 -43.37
CA PRO A 50 -8.61 -11.73 -41.98
C PRO A 50 -8.19 -12.94 -41.13
N ALA A 51 -6.96 -12.87 -40.62
CA ALA A 51 -6.49 -13.77 -39.59
C ALA A 51 -7.48 -13.69 -38.42
N ILE A 52 -7.85 -14.86 -37.91
CA ILE A 52 -8.42 -15.02 -36.57
C ILE A 52 -7.61 -14.10 -35.66
N ALA A 53 -8.27 -13.12 -35.03
CA ALA A 53 -7.63 -12.27 -34.05
C ALA A 53 -7.08 -13.18 -32.97
N SER A 54 -5.79 -13.48 -33.08
CA SER A 54 -5.01 -14.14 -32.06
C SER A 54 -5.31 -13.40 -30.77
N MET A 55 -5.76 -14.11 -29.74
CA MET A 55 -5.48 -13.66 -28.37
C MET A 55 -4.01 -13.26 -28.39
N ASP A 56 -3.70 -12.04 -27.94
CA ASP A 56 -2.33 -11.60 -27.71
C ASP A 56 -1.59 -12.78 -27.11
N THR A 57 -0.68 -13.40 -27.88
CA THR A 57 0.19 -14.46 -27.40
C THR A 57 1.27 -13.78 -26.57
N ALA A 58 0.87 -13.15 -25.47
CA ALA A 58 1.70 -13.18 -24.29
C ALA A 58 1.97 -14.67 -24.05
N ASP A 59 3.23 -15.06 -23.96
CA ASP A 59 3.63 -16.43 -23.64
C ASP A 59 2.67 -16.98 -22.59
N ALA A 60 1.87 -17.99 -22.94
CA ALA A 60 0.76 -18.44 -22.11
C ALA A 60 1.24 -19.13 -20.80
N THR A 61 2.54 -19.07 -20.55
CA THR A 61 3.30 -19.48 -19.37
C THR A 61 3.62 -18.31 -18.43
N GLU A 62 3.34 -17.06 -18.79
CA GLU A 62 3.59 -15.89 -17.95
C GLU A 62 2.32 -15.46 -17.19
N ILE A 63 2.45 -15.05 -15.93
CA ILE A 63 1.32 -14.57 -15.12
C ILE A 63 0.73 -13.31 -15.79
N PRO A 64 -0.54 -13.31 -16.20
CA PRO A 64 -1.10 -12.17 -16.93
C PRO A 64 -1.29 -10.96 -16.00
N ILE A 65 -0.93 -9.77 -16.50
CA ILE A 65 -1.28 -8.49 -15.90
C ILE A 65 -2.37 -7.85 -16.75
N HIS A 66 -3.45 -7.41 -16.10
CA HIS A 66 -4.57 -6.78 -16.77
C HIS A 66 -4.77 -5.34 -16.31
N PRO A 67 -5.31 -4.47 -17.19
CA PRO A 67 -5.64 -3.10 -16.83
C PRO A 67 -6.66 -3.00 -15.70
N ARG A 68 -6.45 -2.05 -14.78
CA ARG A 68 -7.32 -1.78 -13.62
C ARG A 68 -8.77 -1.52 -14.02
N ASN A 69 -9.01 -0.80 -15.12
CA ASN A 69 -10.35 -0.50 -15.62
C ASN A 69 -11.13 -1.72 -16.14
N ARG A 70 -10.47 -2.88 -16.29
CA ARG A 70 -11.12 -4.16 -16.64
C ARG A 70 -11.42 -5.01 -15.42
N TYR A 71 -10.92 -4.64 -14.23
CA TYR A 71 -11.17 -5.39 -13.02
C TYR A 71 -12.67 -5.43 -12.72
N HIS A 72 -13.21 -6.62 -12.46
CA HIS A 72 -14.65 -6.81 -12.29
C HIS A 72 -15.02 -7.35 -10.92
N SER A 73 -14.36 -8.41 -10.46
CA SER A 73 -14.75 -9.05 -9.22
C SER A 73 -13.62 -9.87 -8.64
N TYR A 74 -13.65 -9.99 -7.32
CA TYR A 74 -12.83 -10.94 -6.58
C TYR A 74 -13.58 -12.28 -6.45
N LEU A 75 -12.86 -13.39 -6.55
CA LEU A 75 -13.38 -14.75 -6.43
C LEU A 75 -12.76 -15.42 -5.21
N LYS A 76 -13.62 -15.91 -4.30
CA LYS A 76 -13.23 -16.72 -3.14
C LYS A 76 -13.80 -18.10 -3.29
N VAL A 77 -12.95 -19.13 -3.30
CA VAL A 77 -13.44 -20.52 -3.30
C VAL A 77 -13.70 -20.93 -1.87
N THR A 78 -14.93 -21.31 -1.57
CA THR A 78 -15.37 -21.70 -0.23
C THR A 78 -15.40 -23.21 -0.04
N ASN A 79 -15.41 -23.98 -1.14
CA ASN A 79 -15.39 -25.44 -1.08
C ASN A 79 -14.75 -26.02 -2.35
N VAL A 80 -13.97 -27.09 -2.17
CA VAL A 80 -13.33 -27.87 -3.23
C VAL A 80 -13.68 -29.34 -3.00
N GLN A 81 -14.33 -29.96 -3.97
CA GLN A 81 -14.69 -31.37 -3.93
C GLN A 81 -14.05 -32.13 -5.08
N PHE A 82 -13.53 -33.30 -4.77
CA PHE A 82 -12.98 -34.26 -5.72
C PHE A 82 -13.91 -35.47 -5.76
N SER A 83 -14.18 -36.03 -6.95
CA SER A 83 -14.89 -37.31 -7.06
C SER A 83 -14.21 -38.39 -6.21
N PRO A 84 -14.95 -39.29 -5.52
CA PRO A 84 -14.37 -40.38 -4.76
C PRO A 84 -13.51 -41.30 -5.64
N VAL A 85 -12.32 -41.65 -5.14
CA VAL A 85 -11.32 -42.48 -5.84
C VAL A 85 -11.85 -43.89 -6.19
N ILE A 86 -12.95 -44.32 -5.56
CA ILE A 86 -13.49 -45.70 -5.66
C ILE A 86 -14.55 -45.85 -6.78
N THR A 87 -14.96 -44.76 -7.45
CA THR A 87 -15.95 -44.86 -8.54
C THR A 87 -15.29 -44.99 -9.91
N THR A 88 -15.83 -45.84 -10.78
CA THR A 88 -15.50 -45.94 -12.21
C THR A 88 -15.95 -44.72 -13.05
N ALA A 89 -16.53 -43.71 -12.40
CA ALA A 89 -17.00 -42.48 -13.02
C ALA A 89 -15.86 -41.47 -13.24
N HIS A 90 -16.02 -40.61 -14.25
CA HIS A 90 -15.05 -39.57 -14.62
C HIS A 90 -14.63 -38.72 -13.41
N CYS A 91 -13.32 -38.48 -13.24
CA CYS A 91 -12.80 -37.60 -12.20
C CYS A 91 -13.32 -36.18 -12.41
N HIS A 92 -14.18 -35.70 -11.52
CA HIS A 92 -14.67 -34.33 -11.51
C HIS A 92 -14.04 -33.53 -10.37
N LEU A 93 -13.72 -32.27 -10.67
CA LEU A 93 -13.36 -31.25 -9.71
C LEU A 93 -14.53 -30.28 -9.61
N THR A 94 -15.12 -30.15 -8.43
CA THR A 94 -16.20 -29.21 -8.17
C THR A 94 -15.69 -28.08 -7.27
N LEU A 95 -15.83 -26.84 -7.73
CA LEU A 95 -15.48 -25.63 -6.98
C LEU A 95 -16.75 -24.87 -6.62
N THR A 96 -16.94 -24.51 -5.35
CA THR A 96 -17.94 -23.51 -4.94
C THR A 96 -17.25 -22.17 -4.77
N ILE A 97 -17.73 -21.16 -5.48
CA ILE A 97 -17.06 -19.87 -5.65
C ILE A 97 -18.02 -18.75 -5.27
N ASP A 98 -17.64 -17.95 -4.28
CA ASP A 98 -18.27 -16.68 -3.96
C ASP A 98 -17.63 -15.57 -4.79
N GLU A 99 -18.47 -14.81 -5.51
CA GLU A 99 -18.05 -13.66 -6.31
C GLU A 99 -18.38 -12.37 -5.57
N TYR A 100 -17.40 -11.48 -5.42
CA TYR A 100 -17.54 -10.15 -4.84
C TYR A 100 -17.33 -9.11 -5.93
N ARG A 101 -18.42 -8.52 -6.42
CA ARG A 101 -18.36 -7.56 -7.53
C ARG A 101 -17.71 -6.26 -7.07
N TYR A 102 -16.72 -5.81 -7.81
CA TYR A 102 -15.97 -4.60 -7.52
C TYR A 102 -16.70 -3.36 -8.02
N THR A 103 -16.84 -2.38 -7.15
CA THR A 103 -17.27 -1.04 -7.52
C THR A 103 -16.02 -0.21 -7.79
N GLN A 104 -15.89 0.25 -9.03
CA GLN A 104 -14.77 1.09 -9.47
C GLN A 104 -14.74 2.41 -8.67
N PRO A 105 -13.55 2.98 -8.42
CA PRO A 105 -13.45 4.25 -7.70
C PRO A 105 -14.16 5.38 -8.45
N PRO A 106 -14.69 6.38 -7.74
CA PRO A 106 -15.17 7.61 -8.37
C PRO A 106 -14.00 8.37 -9.04
N ALA A 107 -14.32 9.25 -9.98
CA ALA A 107 -13.31 10.08 -10.65
C ALA A 107 -12.47 10.87 -9.62
N GLY A 108 -11.15 10.85 -9.79
CA GLY A 108 -10.21 11.50 -8.86
C GLY A 108 -9.88 10.67 -7.61
N SER A 109 -10.42 9.46 -7.47
CA SER A 109 -10.08 8.51 -6.41
C SER A 109 -9.43 7.26 -6.98
N PHE A 110 -8.68 6.56 -6.13
CA PHE A 110 -8.12 5.24 -6.40
C PHE A 110 -8.83 4.13 -5.61
N ASP A 111 -9.61 4.51 -4.59
CA ASP A 111 -10.27 3.56 -3.70
C ASP A 111 -11.64 3.16 -4.25
N GLY A 112 -11.72 1.94 -4.80
CA GLY A 112 -12.99 1.27 -5.04
C GLY A 112 -13.45 0.48 -3.81
N SER A 113 -14.50 -0.33 -3.98
CA SER A 113 -15.07 -1.11 -2.87
C SER A 113 -15.57 -2.48 -3.30
N PHE A 114 -15.68 -3.38 -2.32
CA PHE A 114 -16.30 -4.68 -2.42
C PHE A 114 -17.49 -4.76 -1.46
N PRO A 115 -18.56 -5.48 -1.79
CA PRO A 115 -19.63 -5.75 -0.86
C PRO A 115 -19.15 -6.64 0.30
N THR A 116 -19.76 -6.51 1.47
CA THR A 116 -19.44 -7.33 2.65
C THR A 116 -19.97 -8.77 2.55
N THR A 117 -20.94 -9.00 1.66
CA THR A 117 -21.47 -10.32 1.33
C THR A 117 -21.20 -10.67 -0.14
N PRO A 118 -21.11 -11.96 -0.51
CA PRO A 118 -20.99 -12.36 -1.90
C PRO A 118 -22.11 -11.73 -2.75
N SER A 119 -21.75 -11.21 -3.93
CA SER A 119 -22.71 -10.76 -4.94
C SER A 119 -23.50 -11.93 -5.54
N ARG A 120 -22.86 -13.10 -5.60
CA ARG A 120 -23.46 -14.39 -5.92
C ARG A 120 -22.53 -15.54 -5.50
N THR A 121 -23.08 -16.75 -5.47
CA THR A 121 -22.34 -17.99 -5.32
C THR A 121 -22.58 -18.86 -6.55
N VAL A 122 -21.49 -19.36 -7.14
CA VAL A 122 -21.52 -20.22 -8.34
C VAL A 122 -20.78 -21.52 -8.09
N THR A 123 -21.13 -22.56 -8.84
CA THR A 123 -20.48 -23.86 -8.80
C THR A 123 -19.87 -24.17 -10.15
N ALA A 124 -18.56 -24.40 -10.20
CA ALA A 124 -17.89 -24.89 -11.39
C ALA A 124 -17.67 -26.40 -11.27
N VAL A 125 -18.21 -27.18 -12.21
CA VAL A 125 -18.01 -28.64 -12.29
C VAL A 125 -17.11 -28.91 -13.49
N LEU A 126 -15.90 -29.39 -13.22
CA LEU A 126 -14.80 -29.46 -14.17
C LEU A 126 -14.32 -30.89 -14.35
N SER A 127 -13.84 -31.20 -15.55
CA SER A 127 -13.15 -32.44 -15.87
C SER A 127 -11.78 -32.15 -16.47
N PRO A 128 -10.77 -33.01 -16.22
CA PRO A 128 -9.47 -32.88 -16.86
C PRO A 128 -9.61 -33.02 -18.38
N LYS A 129 -8.88 -32.19 -19.12
CA LYS A 129 -8.84 -32.16 -20.58
C LYS A 129 -7.39 -32.03 -21.05
N ALA A 130 -7.14 -32.39 -22.31
CA ALA A 130 -5.86 -32.10 -22.94
C ALA A 130 -5.70 -30.58 -23.07
N SER A 131 -4.52 -30.07 -22.73
CA SER A 131 -4.23 -28.64 -22.77
C SER A 131 -4.26 -28.11 -24.21
N PRO A 132 -4.88 -26.94 -24.46
CA PRO A 132 -4.85 -26.30 -25.77
C PRO A 132 -3.42 -25.98 -26.22
N VAL A 133 -3.22 -25.86 -27.53
CA VAL A 133 -1.93 -25.43 -28.11
C VAL A 133 -1.48 -24.11 -27.47
N GLY A 134 -0.24 -24.07 -26.99
CA GLY A 134 0.34 -22.93 -26.27
C GLY A 134 0.30 -23.06 -24.74
N LEU A 135 -0.48 -23.99 -24.17
CA LEU A 135 -0.53 -24.28 -22.74
C LEU A 135 0.11 -25.64 -22.44
N SER A 136 1.08 -25.68 -21.53
CA SER A 136 1.86 -26.89 -21.22
C SER A 136 1.50 -27.56 -19.89
N GLY A 137 0.70 -26.92 -19.05
CA GLY A 137 0.33 -27.43 -17.72
C GLY A 137 -1.06 -28.08 -17.67
N PRO A 138 -1.47 -28.63 -16.50
CA PRO A 138 -2.79 -29.23 -16.31
C PRO A 138 -3.93 -28.33 -16.75
N TYR A 139 -4.91 -28.91 -17.45
CA TYR A 139 -6.05 -28.20 -18.01
C TYR A 139 -7.37 -28.86 -17.64
N PHE A 140 -8.35 -28.04 -17.28
CA PHE A 140 -9.69 -28.46 -16.89
C PHE A 140 -10.73 -27.63 -17.62
N GLU A 141 -11.82 -28.27 -18.03
CA GLU A 141 -12.99 -27.59 -18.60
C GLU A 141 -14.28 -28.15 -18.02
N GLY A 142 -15.31 -27.32 -17.99
CA GLY A 142 -16.65 -27.76 -17.67
C GLY A 142 -17.66 -26.62 -17.64
N LYS A 143 -18.66 -26.78 -16.78
CA LYS A 143 -19.84 -25.91 -16.73
C LYS A 143 -19.87 -25.12 -15.44
N LEU A 144 -20.35 -23.89 -15.55
CA LEU A 144 -20.62 -22.99 -14.43
C LEU A 144 -22.12 -23.00 -14.15
N TYR A 145 -22.50 -23.18 -12.89
CA TYR A 145 -23.88 -23.18 -12.43
C TYR A 145 -24.10 -22.09 -11.38
N GLU A 146 -25.30 -21.54 -11.34
CA GLU A 146 -25.78 -20.64 -10.28
C GLU A 146 -27.17 -21.12 -9.89
N THR A 147 -27.39 -21.46 -8.63
CA THR A 147 -28.67 -22.04 -8.15
C THR A 147 -29.14 -23.26 -8.96
N GLY A 148 -28.20 -24.08 -9.42
CA GLY A 148 -28.47 -25.28 -10.23
C GLY A 148 -28.71 -25.02 -11.73
N VAL A 149 -28.76 -23.75 -12.16
CA VAL A 149 -28.95 -23.38 -13.57
C VAL A 149 -27.61 -23.14 -14.24
N GLU A 150 -27.36 -23.76 -15.40
CA GLU A 150 -26.15 -23.52 -16.20
C GLU A 150 -26.08 -22.04 -16.64
N LYS A 151 -24.93 -21.39 -16.38
CA LYS A 151 -24.65 -20.00 -16.73
C LYS A 151 -23.57 -19.84 -17.78
N GLY A 152 -22.80 -20.89 -18.06
CA GLY A 152 -21.78 -20.87 -19.09
C GLY A 152 -20.73 -21.96 -18.89
N THR A 153 -19.60 -21.77 -19.56
CA THR A 153 -18.43 -22.64 -19.47
C THR A 153 -17.38 -22.06 -18.53
N PHE A 154 -16.56 -22.93 -17.96
CA PHE A 154 -15.43 -22.55 -17.13
C PHE A 154 -14.23 -23.41 -17.51
N SER A 155 -13.08 -22.78 -17.75
CA SER A 155 -11.84 -23.46 -18.07
C SER A 155 -10.71 -22.97 -17.16
N MET A 156 -9.82 -23.87 -16.77
CA MET A 156 -8.64 -23.56 -15.97
C MET A 156 -7.41 -24.17 -16.62
N SER A 157 -6.37 -23.37 -16.80
CA SER A 157 -5.03 -23.84 -17.12
C SER A 157 -4.08 -23.50 -15.99
N TRP A 158 -3.11 -24.36 -15.75
CA TRP A 158 -1.92 -24.00 -14.99
C TRP A 158 -1.09 -23.00 -15.79
N VAL A 159 -0.61 -21.94 -15.14
CA VAL A 159 0.13 -20.84 -15.77
C VAL A 159 1.55 -20.75 -15.21
N SER A 160 1.71 -20.67 -13.89
CA SER A 160 3.00 -20.45 -13.24
C SER A 160 3.05 -21.12 -11.87
N PRO A 161 4.23 -21.54 -11.38
CA PRO A 161 4.43 -21.90 -9.97
C PRO A 161 4.32 -20.71 -9.00
N PHE A 162 4.38 -19.47 -9.51
CA PHE A 162 4.18 -18.25 -8.73
C PHE A 162 2.73 -17.77 -8.82
N PHE A 163 2.28 -17.03 -7.81
CA PHE A 163 0.93 -16.49 -7.72
C PHE A 163 0.78 -15.12 -8.37
N ARG A 164 1.86 -14.33 -8.37
CA ARG A 164 1.91 -12.95 -8.84
C ARG A 164 3.28 -12.65 -9.41
N ARG A 165 3.36 -11.63 -10.26
CA ARG A 165 4.63 -11.07 -10.73
C ARG A 165 4.65 -9.55 -10.62
N ALA A 166 5.83 -8.99 -10.46
CA ALA A 166 6.06 -7.54 -10.45
C ALA A 166 7.52 -7.22 -10.84
N THR A 167 7.76 -5.96 -11.18
CA THR A 167 9.10 -5.42 -11.41
C THR A 167 9.47 -4.47 -10.26
N VAL A 168 10.63 -4.65 -9.66
CA VAL A 168 11.23 -3.67 -8.75
C VAL A 168 12.38 -2.97 -9.48
N GLU A 169 12.23 -1.66 -9.67
CA GLU A 169 13.23 -0.77 -10.25
C GLU A 169 13.98 -0.10 -9.10
N VAL A 170 15.29 -0.33 -9.02
CA VAL A 170 16.17 0.18 -7.96
C VAL A 170 17.05 1.28 -8.54
N ASP A 171 16.82 2.48 -8.02
CA ASP A 171 17.58 3.68 -8.37
C ASP A 171 18.40 4.12 -7.16
N THR A 172 19.61 4.65 -7.40
CA THR A 172 20.57 4.96 -6.34
C THR A 172 21.15 6.36 -6.53
N LEU A 173 21.05 7.18 -5.48
CA LEU A 173 21.67 8.49 -5.43
C LEU A 173 23.20 8.38 -5.35
N THR A 174 23.91 9.32 -5.97
CA THR A 174 25.35 9.45 -5.82
C THR A 174 25.74 9.49 -4.34
N GLY A 175 26.66 8.61 -3.96
CA GLY A 175 27.13 8.46 -2.59
C GLY A 175 26.37 7.43 -1.77
N SER A 176 25.27 6.85 -2.28
CA SER A 176 24.54 5.72 -1.68
C SER A 176 25.06 4.36 -2.12
N VAL A 177 24.64 3.31 -1.42
CA VAL A 177 24.88 1.91 -1.76
C VAL A 177 23.55 1.20 -1.82
N ALA A 178 23.23 0.55 -2.94
CA ALA A 178 22.01 -0.26 -3.06
C ALA A 178 22.10 -1.55 -2.22
N PRO A 179 20.97 -2.11 -1.75
CA PRO A 179 20.96 -3.42 -1.09
C PRO A 179 21.58 -4.49 -1.98
N GLN A 180 22.42 -5.34 -1.39
CA GLN A 180 23.13 -6.40 -2.10
C GLN A 180 22.56 -7.77 -1.74
N ALA A 181 22.76 -8.76 -2.63
CA ALA A 181 22.49 -10.14 -2.31
C ALA A 181 23.39 -10.62 -1.15
N VAL A 182 22.86 -11.47 -0.28
CA VAL A 182 23.57 -12.01 0.89
C VAL A 182 23.59 -13.53 0.88
N PRO A 183 24.57 -14.21 1.52
CA PRO A 183 24.56 -15.66 1.61
C PRO A 183 23.34 -16.16 2.38
N ALA A 184 22.63 -17.17 1.89
CA ALA A 184 21.45 -17.71 2.57
C ALA A 184 21.79 -18.35 3.93
N THR A 185 20.93 -18.19 4.93
CA THR A 185 21.12 -18.80 6.27
C THR A 185 21.07 -20.33 6.27
N SER A 186 20.50 -20.94 5.22
CA SER A 186 20.54 -22.39 4.98
C SER A 186 21.95 -22.92 4.66
N GLY A 187 22.92 -22.03 4.41
CA GLY A 187 24.28 -22.39 4.00
C GLY A 187 24.42 -22.72 2.51
N SER A 188 23.35 -22.59 1.70
CA SER A 188 23.41 -22.78 0.25
C SER A 188 22.63 -21.71 -0.51
N GLY A 189 23.27 -21.11 -1.52
CA GLY A 189 22.69 -20.06 -2.37
C GLY A 189 22.78 -18.65 -1.78
N THR A 190 22.08 -17.72 -2.41
CA THR A 190 22.02 -16.29 -2.06
C THR A 190 20.58 -15.86 -1.85
N GLU A 191 20.37 -14.96 -0.90
CA GLU A 191 19.11 -14.25 -0.69
C GLU A 191 19.21 -12.84 -1.30
N ASP A 192 18.26 -12.48 -2.16
CA ASP A 192 18.05 -11.15 -2.75
C ASP A 192 16.55 -10.84 -2.82
N PHE A 193 16.14 -9.69 -3.36
CA PHE A 193 14.72 -9.35 -3.53
C PHE A 193 13.92 -10.46 -4.22
N LYS A 194 14.47 -11.11 -5.25
CA LYS A 194 13.76 -12.16 -6.01
C LYS A 194 13.51 -13.38 -5.14
N THR A 195 14.55 -13.90 -4.51
CA THR A 195 14.43 -15.11 -3.68
C THR A 195 13.59 -14.85 -2.42
N VAL A 196 13.67 -13.64 -1.87
CA VAL A 196 12.90 -13.23 -0.69
C VAL A 196 11.41 -13.19 -1.00
N PHE A 197 11.00 -12.53 -2.08
CA PHE A 197 9.59 -12.50 -2.49
C PHE A 197 9.11 -13.86 -3.04
N ALA A 198 10.00 -14.69 -3.58
CA ALA A 198 9.69 -16.06 -3.94
C ALA A 198 9.21 -16.89 -2.72
N THR A 199 9.63 -16.56 -1.49
CA THR A 199 9.07 -17.21 -0.27
C THR A 199 7.57 -16.93 -0.07
N ALA A 200 7.07 -15.81 -0.58
CA ALA A 200 5.66 -15.48 -0.64
C ALA A 200 4.98 -15.94 -1.95
N GLY A 201 5.69 -16.67 -2.81
CA GLY A 201 5.21 -17.15 -4.11
C GLY A 201 5.05 -16.03 -5.15
N TRP A 202 5.88 -14.99 -5.09
CA TRP A 202 5.95 -13.93 -6.10
C TRP A 202 7.17 -14.10 -7.01
N ASP A 203 6.95 -13.86 -8.30
CA ASP A 203 8.01 -13.76 -9.30
C ASP A 203 8.40 -12.28 -9.47
N LEU A 204 9.52 -11.89 -8.87
CA LEU A 204 10.03 -10.53 -9.04
C LEU A 204 11.10 -10.45 -10.11
N ASN A 205 10.88 -9.55 -11.06
CA ASN A 205 11.97 -8.99 -11.83
C ASN A 205 12.60 -7.81 -11.07
N VAL A 206 13.92 -7.74 -11.03
CA VAL A 206 14.63 -6.66 -10.31
C VAL A 206 15.59 -6.03 -11.30
N ILE A 207 15.48 -4.72 -11.45
CA ILE A 207 16.27 -3.90 -12.38
C ILE A 207 17.00 -2.86 -11.55
N TYR A 208 18.31 -2.72 -11.75
CA TYR A 208 19.08 -1.60 -11.22
C TYR A 208 19.31 -0.64 -12.40
N ASP A 209 18.63 0.50 -12.41
CA ASP A 209 18.62 1.42 -13.56
C ASP A 209 19.57 2.59 -13.35
N GLN A 210 19.14 3.64 -12.65
CA GLN A 210 19.95 4.83 -12.41
C GLN A 210 20.80 4.67 -11.15
N THR A 211 22.04 4.24 -11.31
CA THR A 211 22.93 3.91 -10.17
C THR A 211 23.75 5.09 -9.61
N SER A 212 23.61 6.29 -10.20
CA SER A 212 24.31 7.50 -9.75
C SER A 212 23.50 8.76 -10.02
N ILE A 213 22.33 8.86 -9.42
CA ILE A 213 21.48 10.06 -9.53
C ILE A 213 22.15 11.24 -8.80
N PRO A 214 22.29 12.41 -9.43
CA PRO A 214 22.86 13.59 -8.76
C PRO A 214 22.05 14.04 -7.54
N VAL A 215 22.75 14.49 -6.51
CA VAL A 215 22.11 15.14 -5.34
C VAL A 215 21.41 16.42 -5.79
N PRO A 216 20.11 16.62 -5.46
CA PRO A 216 19.40 17.85 -5.80
C PRO A 216 20.07 19.11 -5.22
N ALA A 217 19.99 20.22 -5.95
CA ALA A 217 20.57 21.48 -5.51
C ALA A 217 19.96 21.95 -4.18
N GLY A 218 20.81 22.34 -3.23
CA GLY A 218 20.40 22.79 -1.89
C GLY A 218 20.09 21.67 -0.90
N VAL A 219 20.12 20.40 -1.32
CA VAL A 219 19.97 19.24 -0.45
C VAL A 219 21.33 18.76 0.04
N THR A 220 21.45 18.52 1.34
CA THR A 220 22.61 17.81 1.91
C THR A 220 22.22 16.35 2.09
N ALA A 221 22.67 15.48 1.16
CA ALA A 221 22.21 14.09 1.07
C ALA A 221 22.48 13.23 2.32
N THR A 222 23.35 13.67 3.22
CA THR A 222 23.67 12.97 4.48
C THR A 222 22.81 13.41 5.67
N ASN A 223 21.96 14.44 5.52
CA ASN A 223 21.01 14.83 6.55
C ASN A 223 19.76 13.93 6.50
N CYS A 224 18.87 14.03 7.49
CA CYS A 224 17.52 13.49 7.33
C CYS A 224 16.82 14.22 6.19
N TRP A 225 16.27 13.45 5.24
CA TRP A 225 15.56 14.01 4.10
C TRP A 225 14.23 14.61 4.53
N SER A 226 13.94 15.81 4.03
CA SER A 226 12.58 16.33 4.12
C SER A 226 11.66 15.52 3.21
N SER A 227 10.41 15.33 3.61
CA SER A 227 9.42 14.66 2.77
C SER A 227 9.25 15.36 1.43
N ALA A 228 9.33 16.70 1.40
CA ALA A 228 9.25 17.52 0.20
C ALA A 228 10.39 17.25 -0.79
N ASP A 229 11.66 17.26 -0.33
CA ASP A 229 12.82 17.07 -1.21
C ASP A 229 12.89 15.65 -1.76
N LEU A 230 12.61 14.65 -0.92
CA LEU A 230 12.64 13.25 -1.34
C LEU A 230 11.47 12.92 -2.27
N HIS A 231 10.27 13.46 -2.03
CA HIS A 231 9.16 13.35 -2.98
C HIS A 231 9.48 14.04 -4.32
N ALA A 232 10.12 15.21 -4.31
CA ALA A 232 10.54 15.90 -5.54
C ALA A 232 11.56 15.07 -6.33
N LEU A 233 12.56 14.51 -5.64
CA LEU A 233 13.57 13.64 -6.24
C LEU A 233 12.92 12.41 -6.87
N MET A 234 12.05 11.71 -6.15
CA MET A 234 11.39 10.50 -6.66
C MET A 234 10.51 10.79 -7.89
N LEU A 235 9.78 11.92 -7.90
CA LEU A 235 9.05 12.36 -9.09
C LEU A 235 9.97 12.61 -10.30
N SER A 236 11.16 13.15 -10.05
CA SER A 236 12.09 13.52 -11.13
C SER A 236 12.82 12.34 -11.77
N VAL A 237 13.03 11.26 -11.00
CA VAL A 237 13.78 10.07 -11.45
C VAL A 237 12.88 8.96 -11.97
N ARG A 238 11.64 8.90 -11.46
CA ARG A 238 10.61 7.94 -11.90
C ARG A 238 10.49 7.95 -13.41
N ASN A 239 10.54 6.77 -14.03
CA ASN A 239 10.31 6.62 -15.46
C ASN A 239 8.84 6.96 -15.83
N PRO A 240 8.58 8.06 -16.58
CA PRO A 240 7.23 8.47 -16.94
C PRO A 240 6.56 7.53 -17.95
N ALA A 241 7.32 6.63 -18.59
CA ALA A 241 6.79 5.62 -19.50
C ALA A 241 6.23 4.38 -18.76
N THR A 242 6.38 4.32 -17.43
CA THR A 242 5.86 3.21 -16.61
C THR A 242 4.35 3.06 -16.79
N ASN A 243 3.93 1.90 -17.28
CA ASN A 243 2.52 1.57 -17.46
C ASN A 243 2.12 0.48 -16.47
N LEU A 244 1.58 0.91 -15.33
CA LEU A 244 1.14 0.00 -14.27
C LEU A 244 0.04 -0.96 -14.71
N ASP A 245 -0.70 -0.67 -15.78
CA ASP A 245 -1.73 -1.54 -16.35
C ASP A 245 -1.17 -2.67 -17.22
N ARG A 246 0.16 -2.69 -17.45
CA ARG A 246 0.90 -3.74 -18.17
C ARG A 246 1.99 -4.41 -17.32
N ASP A 247 2.60 -3.68 -16.40
CA ASP A 247 3.67 -4.16 -15.53
C ASP A 247 3.46 -3.60 -14.11
N TRP A 248 3.37 -4.47 -13.11
CA TRP A 248 3.27 -4.02 -11.71
C TRP A 248 4.65 -3.57 -11.28
N ARG A 249 4.96 -2.30 -11.53
CA ARG A 249 6.26 -1.73 -11.25
C ARG A 249 6.28 -0.99 -9.91
N MET A 250 7.27 -1.30 -9.09
CA MET A 250 7.60 -0.62 -7.84
C MET A 250 8.93 0.08 -8.01
N HIS A 251 9.00 1.36 -7.69
CA HIS A 251 10.23 2.13 -7.70
C HIS A 251 10.80 2.22 -6.28
N LEU A 252 12.03 1.72 -6.10
CA LEU A 252 12.81 1.82 -4.87
C LEU A 252 13.96 2.80 -5.10
N LEU A 253 13.89 3.97 -4.46
CA LEU A 253 14.98 4.94 -4.46
C LEU A 253 15.88 4.75 -3.23
N VAL A 254 17.17 4.58 -3.45
CA VAL A 254 18.16 4.47 -2.39
C VAL A 254 18.91 5.78 -2.23
N VAL A 255 18.79 6.39 -1.04
CA VAL A 255 19.46 7.66 -0.68
C VAL A 255 20.29 7.48 0.59
N PRO A 256 21.28 8.34 0.89
CA PRO A 256 21.92 8.32 2.20
C PRO A 256 21.01 9.04 3.21
N ALA A 257 21.19 8.79 4.49
CA ALA A 257 20.63 9.64 5.54
C ALA A 257 21.50 9.53 6.79
N HIS A 258 21.36 10.46 7.73
CA HIS A 258 22.05 10.36 9.01
C HIS A 258 21.48 9.19 9.84
N LEU A 259 22.29 8.64 10.75
CA LEU A 259 21.85 7.62 11.70
C LEU A 259 20.68 8.15 12.57
N GLY A 260 19.58 7.41 12.64
CA GLY A 260 18.36 7.76 13.37
C GLY A 260 17.31 8.54 12.58
N CYS A 261 17.43 8.64 11.25
CA CYS A 261 16.43 9.34 10.42
C CYS A 261 15.17 8.51 10.08
N GLY A 262 15.19 7.19 10.28
CA GLY A 262 14.22 6.19 9.79
C GLY A 262 14.78 5.43 8.58
N ARG A 263 14.84 4.08 8.61
CA ARG A 263 15.59 3.27 7.61
C ARG A 263 14.96 3.24 6.21
N GLY A 264 13.73 3.75 6.09
CA GLY A 264 13.04 3.97 4.83
C GLY A 264 11.74 4.75 5.03
N VAL A 265 11.04 4.95 3.92
CA VAL A 265 9.79 5.70 3.85
C VAL A 265 9.00 5.28 2.61
N MET A 266 7.69 5.12 2.75
CA MET A 266 6.77 5.02 1.61
C MET A 266 6.05 6.35 1.40
N TYR A 267 5.89 6.74 0.14
CA TYR A 267 5.11 7.90 -0.26
C TYR A 267 3.72 7.45 -0.73
N ASP A 268 2.67 7.88 -0.05
CA ASP A 268 1.32 7.37 -0.31
C ASP A 268 0.81 7.77 -1.71
N THR A 269 1.41 8.75 -2.40
CA THR A 269 1.19 8.96 -3.85
C THR A 269 2.34 9.67 -4.54
N ILE A 270 2.85 9.09 -5.63
CA ILE A 270 3.72 9.75 -6.61
C ILE A 270 3.01 9.61 -7.95
N GLU A 271 2.19 10.61 -8.31
CA GLU A 271 1.16 10.54 -9.37
C GLU A 271 0.03 9.54 -9.11
N VAL A 272 0.37 8.27 -8.84
CA VAL A 272 -0.53 7.17 -8.47
C VAL A 272 -0.15 6.61 -7.10
N PRO A 273 -1.08 5.94 -6.38
CA PRO A 273 -0.81 5.50 -5.01
C PRO A 273 0.21 4.36 -4.98
N ARG A 274 1.11 4.41 -3.99
CA ARG A 274 2.05 3.32 -3.67
C ARG A 274 2.88 2.84 -4.86
N GLU A 275 3.37 3.75 -5.71
CA GLU A 275 4.32 3.38 -6.79
C GLU A 275 5.78 3.52 -6.36
N GLY A 276 6.06 4.23 -5.26
CA GLY A 276 7.42 4.53 -4.84
C GLY A 276 7.66 4.40 -3.35
N VAL A 277 8.82 3.83 -3.04
CA VAL A 277 9.38 3.71 -1.69
C VAL A 277 10.84 4.16 -1.70
N ALA A 278 11.38 4.55 -0.55
CA ALA A 278 12.79 4.90 -0.41
C ALA A 278 13.44 4.15 0.76
N SER A 279 14.72 3.78 0.59
CA SER A 279 15.52 3.13 1.62
C SER A 279 16.83 3.87 1.84
N PHE A 280 17.25 4.01 3.10
CA PHE A 280 18.32 4.95 3.47
C PHE A 280 19.62 4.22 3.79
N SER A 281 20.55 4.16 2.83
CA SER A 281 21.78 3.36 2.93
C SER A 281 22.69 3.72 4.13
N ASP A 282 22.55 4.92 4.68
CA ASP A 282 23.41 5.43 5.77
C ASP A 282 22.68 5.60 7.09
N ASP A 283 21.35 5.49 7.08
CA ASP A 283 20.63 5.31 8.32
C ASP A 283 20.76 3.85 8.73
N GLY A 284 21.03 3.60 10.00
CA GLY A 284 21.56 2.36 10.53
C GLY A 284 20.83 1.91 11.79
N TYR A 285 21.56 1.32 12.73
CA TYR A 285 20.95 0.67 13.90
C TYR A 285 21.40 1.37 15.19
N PRO A 286 20.89 2.57 15.51
CA PRO A 286 21.30 3.28 16.71
C PRO A 286 20.90 2.51 17.96
N ASP A 287 21.77 2.50 18.97
CA ASP A 287 21.51 1.83 20.27
C ASP A 287 20.21 2.31 20.97
N SER A 288 19.80 3.55 20.71
CA SER A 288 18.58 4.15 21.24
C SER A 288 17.29 3.49 20.72
N ASP A 289 17.34 2.84 19.55
CA ASP A 289 16.19 2.16 18.94
C ASP A 289 15.98 0.79 19.60
N SER A 290 17.03 -0.02 19.74
CA SER A 290 17.04 -1.29 20.48
C SER A 290 18.44 -1.60 21.02
N SER A 291 18.51 -2.16 22.24
CA SER A 291 19.75 -2.68 22.82
C SER A 291 20.17 -4.04 22.23
N ASN A 292 19.32 -4.66 21.41
CA ASN A 292 19.49 -6.01 20.89
C ASN A 292 19.97 -6.05 19.44
N PHE A 293 20.46 -4.93 18.89
CA PHE A 293 21.05 -4.89 17.55
C PHE A 293 22.39 -5.62 17.43
N GLY A 294 22.92 -6.18 18.51
CA GLY A 294 24.12 -7.01 18.46
C GLY A 294 25.30 -6.31 17.77
N THR A 295 25.90 -6.97 16.79
CA THR A 295 27.07 -6.45 16.06
C THR A 295 26.73 -5.30 15.09
N ALA A 296 25.44 -5.11 14.79
CA ALA A 296 24.97 -4.01 13.96
C ALA A 296 24.82 -2.68 14.72
N THR A 297 24.90 -2.70 16.05
CA THR A 297 24.71 -1.51 16.89
C THR A 297 25.60 -0.35 16.45
N ASN A 298 24.99 0.80 16.18
CA ASN A 298 25.57 2.03 15.66
C ASN A 298 26.28 1.92 14.30
N GLN A 299 26.07 0.82 13.56
CA GLN A 299 26.51 0.66 12.18
C GLN A 299 25.47 1.23 11.21
N LYS A 300 25.92 1.66 10.02
CA LYS A 300 25.03 2.09 8.92
C LYS A 300 24.42 0.89 8.21
N GLN A 301 23.27 1.05 7.56
CA GLN A 301 22.66 -0.02 6.76
C GLN A 301 23.60 -0.62 5.71
N ARG A 302 24.33 0.23 4.97
CA ARG A 302 25.30 -0.22 3.94
C ARG A 302 26.37 -1.18 4.47
N ASP A 303 26.68 -1.12 5.77
CA ASP A 303 27.73 -1.92 6.40
C ASP A 303 27.15 -3.23 7.00
N VAL A 304 25.83 -3.41 6.95
CA VAL A 304 25.10 -4.54 7.54
C VAL A 304 24.15 -5.15 6.50
N ALA A 305 24.73 -5.77 5.48
CA ALA A 305 24.05 -6.15 4.24
C ALA A 305 22.74 -6.94 4.43
N ARG A 306 22.71 -7.95 5.32
CA ARG A 306 21.50 -8.77 5.56
C ARG A 306 20.36 -7.94 6.12
N ALA A 307 20.64 -7.10 7.12
CA ALA A 307 19.64 -6.25 7.71
C ALA A 307 19.21 -5.12 6.76
N PHE A 308 20.11 -4.61 5.91
CA PHE A 308 19.74 -3.64 4.88
C PHE A 308 18.84 -4.24 3.79
N LEU A 309 19.14 -5.45 3.30
CA LEU A 309 18.27 -6.15 2.36
C LEU A 309 16.88 -6.39 2.96
N ARG A 310 16.81 -6.75 4.25
CA ARG A 310 15.55 -6.88 4.98
C ARG A 310 14.76 -5.57 4.98
N SER A 311 15.37 -4.47 5.41
CA SER A 311 14.72 -3.16 5.46
C SER A 311 14.23 -2.74 4.07
N ALA A 312 15.04 -2.91 3.03
CA ALA A 312 14.61 -2.57 1.69
C ALA A 312 13.46 -3.46 1.16
N CYS A 313 13.43 -4.75 1.52
CA CYS A 313 12.28 -5.62 1.25
C CYS A 313 11.03 -5.19 2.04
N HIS A 314 11.21 -4.69 3.26
CA HIS A 314 10.13 -4.12 4.09
C HIS A 314 9.50 -2.91 3.41
N GLU A 315 10.32 -1.99 2.90
CA GLU A 315 9.86 -0.85 2.10
C GLU A 315 9.03 -1.29 0.89
N VAL A 316 9.57 -2.21 0.08
CA VAL A 316 8.85 -2.76 -1.08
C VAL A 316 7.53 -3.44 -0.66
N GLY A 317 7.51 -4.09 0.51
CA GLY A 317 6.30 -4.64 1.12
C GLY A 317 5.20 -3.59 1.34
N HIS A 318 5.54 -2.40 1.85
CA HIS A 318 4.60 -1.29 1.94
C HIS A 318 4.05 -0.86 0.58
N GLY A 319 4.92 -0.82 -0.43
CA GLY A 319 4.53 -0.59 -1.81
C GLY A 319 3.45 -1.57 -2.31
N PHE A 320 3.53 -2.84 -1.90
CA PHE A 320 2.50 -3.85 -2.12
C PHE A 320 1.37 -3.86 -1.07
N ASN A 321 1.15 -2.71 -0.44
CA ASN A 321 0.11 -2.45 0.54
C ASN A 321 0.21 -3.33 1.79
N GLN A 322 1.40 -3.73 2.23
CA GLN A 322 1.57 -4.42 3.53
C GLN A 322 1.81 -3.41 4.65
N GLN A 323 1.36 -3.71 5.86
CA GLN A 323 1.52 -2.85 7.05
C GLN A 323 2.47 -3.49 8.05
N HIS A 324 2.89 -2.74 9.09
CA HIS A 324 3.69 -3.36 10.14
C HIS A 324 2.89 -4.44 10.89
N GLN A 325 3.50 -5.60 11.12
CA GLN A 325 2.84 -6.72 11.81
C GLN A 325 2.55 -6.45 13.30
N GLU A 326 3.32 -5.57 13.95
CA GLU A 326 3.00 -5.12 15.31
C GLU A 326 1.75 -4.20 15.38
N ILE A 327 1.18 -3.83 14.24
CA ILE A 327 0.00 -2.98 14.15
C ILE A 327 -1.24 -3.84 13.94
N THR A 328 -2.08 -3.89 14.97
CA THR A 328 -3.26 -4.75 15.02
C THR A 328 -4.47 -4.16 14.32
N LEU A 329 -4.32 -3.08 13.53
CA LEU A 329 -5.45 -2.48 12.80
C LEU A 329 -6.23 -3.53 11.99
N PHE A 330 -5.59 -4.63 11.58
CA PHE A 330 -6.21 -5.69 10.76
C PHE A 330 -5.89 -7.14 11.20
N GLY A 331 -5.59 -7.37 12.49
CA GLY A 331 -5.52 -8.74 13.05
C GLY A 331 -4.17 -9.47 12.97
N GLU A 332 -3.07 -8.74 12.83
CA GLU A 332 -1.72 -9.31 12.82
C GLU A 332 -1.32 -9.86 14.22
N PRO A 333 -0.59 -10.99 14.29
CA PRO A 333 -0.29 -11.71 15.53
C PRO A 333 0.73 -11.03 16.46
N GLY A 334 1.25 -9.85 16.09
CA GLY A 334 2.32 -9.15 16.79
C GLY A 334 3.68 -9.29 16.08
N ALA A 335 4.73 -8.75 16.69
CA ALA A 335 6.08 -8.77 16.14
C ALA A 335 6.67 -10.19 16.04
N ASP A 336 7.37 -10.47 14.95
CA ASP A 336 8.12 -11.71 14.73
C ASP A 336 9.45 -11.43 13.98
N ASN A 337 10.24 -12.46 13.69
CA ASN A 337 11.45 -12.32 12.86
C ASN A 337 11.10 -12.43 11.37
N SER A 338 10.21 -11.58 10.85
CA SER A 338 9.85 -11.54 9.43
C SER A 338 9.93 -10.12 8.87
N ILE A 339 9.78 -9.99 7.55
CA ILE A 339 10.06 -8.74 6.82
C ILE A 339 9.21 -7.56 7.31
N MET A 340 7.92 -7.75 7.54
CA MET A 340 7.01 -6.64 7.87
C MET A 340 6.93 -6.30 9.35
N THR A 341 7.71 -6.96 10.22
CA THR A 341 7.96 -6.43 11.58
C THR A 341 8.92 -5.23 11.47
N THR A 342 8.98 -4.29 12.41
CA THR A 342 10.05 -3.26 12.36
C THR A 342 11.39 -3.83 12.82
N SER A 343 12.51 -3.30 12.34
CA SER A 343 13.87 -3.74 12.68
C SER A 343 14.17 -3.70 14.18
N PRO A 344 13.78 -2.67 14.96
CA PRO A 344 13.92 -2.69 16.41
C PRO A 344 13.12 -3.85 17.03
N SER A 345 11.89 -4.08 16.58
CA SER A 345 11.07 -5.20 17.06
C SER A 345 11.66 -6.57 16.67
N VAL A 346 12.28 -6.72 15.48
CA VAL A 346 13.01 -7.95 15.10
C VAL A 346 14.21 -8.17 16.00
N ALA A 347 14.99 -7.13 16.28
CA ALA A 347 16.13 -7.22 17.20
C ALA A 347 15.68 -7.66 18.59
N ASP A 348 14.58 -7.09 19.10
CA ASP A 348 14.01 -7.44 20.41
C ASP A 348 13.41 -8.86 20.44
N VAL A 349 12.76 -9.27 19.35
CA VAL A 349 12.28 -10.65 19.16
C VAL A 349 13.43 -11.63 19.10
N LEU A 350 14.60 -11.25 18.57
CA LEU A 350 15.77 -12.13 18.47
C LEU A 350 16.57 -12.19 19.78
N GLY A 351 16.80 -11.06 20.44
CA GLY A 351 17.58 -10.95 21.67
C GLY A 351 16.77 -11.11 22.97
N GLY A 352 15.46 -11.37 22.87
CA GLY A 352 14.58 -11.56 24.02
C GLY A 352 14.78 -12.90 24.73
N ALA A 353 14.23 -13.00 25.95
CA ALA A 353 14.36 -14.17 26.84
C ALA A 353 13.83 -15.50 26.24
N THR A 354 13.12 -15.45 25.12
CA THR A 354 12.45 -16.60 24.48
C THR A 354 13.26 -17.19 23.31
N THR A 355 14.25 -16.49 22.76
CA THR A 355 14.82 -16.78 21.42
C THR A 355 16.35 -16.83 21.32
N GLY A 356 17.12 -16.18 22.22
CA GLY A 356 18.59 -16.32 22.20
C GLY A 356 19.37 -15.11 22.73
N ASP A 357 20.71 -15.24 22.70
CA ASP A 357 21.68 -14.22 23.14
C ASP A 357 21.45 -12.86 22.42
N PRO A 358 21.63 -11.72 23.11
CA PRO A 358 21.44 -10.37 22.55
C PRO A 358 22.40 -9.98 21.41
N SER A 359 23.26 -10.91 20.95
CA SER A 359 24.28 -10.71 19.92
C SER A 359 23.99 -11.40 18.58
N VAL A 360 22.79 -11.96 18.37
CA VAL A 360 22.45 -12.72 17.14
C VAL A 360 21.98 -11.85 15.97
N PHE A 361 21.60 -10.60 16.22
CA PHE A 361 21.36 -9.63 15.15
C PHE A 361 22.70 -9.14 14.60
N PRO A 362 22.89 -9.06 13.27
CA PRO A 362 21.89 -9.18 12.19
C PRO A 362 21.79 -10.59 11.56
N ASP A 363 22.66 -11.52 11.93
CA ASP A 363 22.89 -12.74 11.15
C ASP A 363 21.69 -13.69 11.14
N ASN A 364 20.90 -13.67 12.21
CA ASN A 364 19.72 -14.53 12.37
C ASN A 364 18.42 -13.94 11.80
N ILE A 365 18.48 -12.79 11.11
CA ILE A 365 17.31 -12.20 10.46
C ILE A 365 16.77 -13.15 9.38
N ALA A 366 15.48 -13.48 9.48
CA ALA A 366 14.83 -14.26 8.42
C ALA A 366 14.35 -13.33 7.30
N LEU A 367 14.88 -13.52 6.10
CA LEU A 367 14.47 -12.79 4.91
C LEU A 367 13.26 -13.45 4.25
N ARG A 368 12.13 -13.41 4.95
CA ARG A 368 10.84 -13.96 4.49
C ARG A 368 9.66 -13.23 5.10
N PHE A 369 8.51 -13.34 4.45
CA PHE A 369 7.23 -12.91 5.01
C PHE A 369 6.65 -13.99 5.93
N ASN A 370 5.94 -13.59 6.99
CA ASN A 370 5.21 -14.54 7.82
C ASN A 370 3.95 -15.06 7.10
N ALA A 371 3.27 -16.04 7.71
CA ALA A 371 2.11 -16.68 7.09
C ALA A 371 0.95 -15.71 6.82
N HIS A 372 0.74 -14.72 7.68
CA HIS A 372 -0.34 -13.75 7.55
C HIS A 372 -0.09 -12.79 6.38
N VAL A 373 1.08 -12.14 6.35
CA VAL A 373 1.46 -11.24 5.26
C VAL A 373 1.57 -11.99 3.93
N ARG A 374 2.10 -13.23 3.94
CA ARG A 374 2.10 -14.09 2.76
C ARG A 374 0.68 -14.34 2.27
N HIS A 375 -0.28 -14.61 3.17
CA HIS A 375 -1.68 -14.77 2.80
C HIS A 375 -2.24 -13.51 2.14
N HIS A 376 -1.94 -12.32 2.64
CA HIS A 376 -2.36 -11.06 2.03
C HIS A 376 -1.77 -10.87 0.64
N LEU A 377 -0.44 -10.99 0.53
CA LEU A 377 0.28 -10.86 -0.73
C LEU A 377 -0.26 -11.81 -1.81
N ILE A 378 -0.70 -13.02 -1.43
CA ILE A 378 -1.28 -13.97 -2.39
C ILE A 378 -2.76 -13.68 -2.63
N HIS A 379 -3.58 -13.67 -1.57
CA HIS A 379 -5.02 -13.87 -1.68
C HIS A 379 -5.83 -12.59 -1.69
N PHE A 380 -5.26 -11.42 -1.38
CA PHE A 380 -6.01 -10.17 -1.52
C PHE A 380 -6.31 -9.85 -3.00
N PRO A 381 -7.40 -9.09 -3.28
CA PRO A 381 -7.74 -8.66 -4.63
C PRO A 381 -6.62 -7.87 -5.30
N ASP A 382 -6.48 -7.99 -6.62
CA ASP A 382 -5.42 -7.27 -7.37
C ASP A 382 -5.38 -5.76 -7.11
N PRO A 383 -6.51 -5.01 -7.09
CA PRO A 383 -6.49 -3.58 -6.81
C PRO A 383 -5.98 -3.24 -5.40
N VAL A 384 -6.07 -4.17 -4.44
CA VAL A 384 -5.61 -3.96 -3.07
C VAL A 384 -4.09 -4.08 -2.99
N VAL A 385 -3.49 -5.03 -3.72
CA VAL A 385 -2.06 -5.38 -3.56
C VAL A 385 -1.16 -4.65 -4.55
N ARG A 386 -1.62 -4.44 -5.79
CA ARG A 386 -0.78 -3.89 -6.87
C ARG A 386 -0.41 -2.42 -6.65
N PRO A 387 0.77 -1.97 -7.11
CA PRO A 387 1.09 -0.53 -7.22
C PRO A 387 0.07 0.20 -8.10
N GLY A 388 -0.28 1.43 -7.73
CA GLY A 388 -1.30 2.24 -8.42
C GLY A 388 -2.73 1.69 -8.32
N GLY A 389 -2.98 0.69 -7.46
CA GLY A 389 -4.30 0.15 -7.17
C GLY A 389 -5.12 1.08 -6.27
N MET A 390 -5.35 0.66 -5.02
CA MET A 390 -5.95 1.47 -3.96
C MET A 390 -4.90 2.25 -3.15
N THR A 391 -5.31 3.24 -2.37
CA THR A 391 -4.45 3.95 -1.40
C THR A 391 -3.96 3.02 -0.27
N PHE A 392 -2.88 3.40 0.42
CA PHE A 392 -2.31 2.58 1.47
C PHE A 392 -3.27 2.28 2.63
N GLY A 393 -3.24 1.03 3.10
CA GLY A 393 -4.10 0.50 4.16
C GLY A 393 -5.54 0.24 3.72
N THR A 394 -5.95 0.63 2.51
CA THR A 394 -7.28 0.31 1.98
C THR A 394 -7.35 -1.17 1.57
N GLY A 395 -8.51 -1.80 1.78
CA GLY A 395 -8.75 -3.20 1.43
C GLY A 395 -8.49 -4.21 2.56
N HIS A 396 -7.69 -3.84 3.57
CA HIS A 396 -7.39 -4.71 4.72
C HIS A 396 -8.60 -4.98 5.62
N SER A 397 -9.66 -4.16 5.57
CA SER A 397 -10.91 -4.38 6.30
C SER A 397 -11.93 -5.25 5.56
N SER A 398 -11.66 -5.68 4.31
CA SER A 398 -12.71 -6.16 3.39
C SER A 398 -12.84 -7.67 3.22
N THR A 399 -11.92 -8.49 3.76
CA THR A 399 -11.90 -9.95 3.46
C THR A 399 -11.77 -10.90 4.65
N VAL A 400 -11.64 -10.39 5.86
CA VAL A 400 -11.66 -11.20 7.10
C VAL A 400 -12.60 -10.49 8.08
N PRO A 401 -13.54 -11.19 8.73
CA PRO A 401 -14.28 -10.61 9.85
C PRO A 401 -13.28 -9.97 10.81
N GLU A 402 -13.40 -8.66 11.01
CA GLU A 402 -12.46 -7.87 11.80
C GLU A 402 -12.33 -8.48 13.21
N VAL A 403 -11.09 -8.59 13.68
CA VAL A 403 -10.75 -8.99 15.06
C VAL A 403 -11.03 -7.86 16.06
N ASP A 404 -11.67 -6.77 15.64
CA ASP A 404 -12.04 -5.63 16.51
C ASP A 404 -13.14 -6.02 17.54
N VAL A 405 -13.62 -7.28 17.54
CA VAL A 405 -14.55 -7.80 18.55
C VAL A 405 -13.92 -8.09 19.92
N ASP A 406 -12.60 -8.34 20.01
CA ASP A 406 -11.92 -8.70 21.28
C ASP A 406 -10.80 -7.73 21.69
N ARG A 407 -10.74 -6.52 21.10
CA ARG A 407 -9.70 -5.54 21.45
C ARG A 407 -9.93 -4.96 22.84
N TYR A 408 -8.92 -5.05 23.69
CA TYR A 408 -8.94 -4.38 24.99
C TYR A 408 -8.62 -2.89 24.82
N PHE A 409 -9.66 -2.05 24.89
CA PHE A 409 -9.48 -0.62 25.00
C PHE A 409 -9.25 -0.21 26.46
N TYR A 410 -8.08 0.36 26.74
CA TYR A 410 -7.80 0.92 28.05
C TYR A 410 -8.77 2.06 28.36
N ARG A 411 -9.24 2.10 29.60
CA ARG A 411 -9.98 3.25 30.13
C ARG A 411 -9.02 4.39 30.46
N SER A 412 -9.53 5.62 30.43
CA SER A 412 -8.78 6.85 30.71
C SER A 412 -8.08 6.86 32.07
N GLU A 413 -8.61 6.15 33.07
CA GLU A 413 -8.01 6.08 34.40
C GLU A 413 -6.70 5.27 34.41
N VAL A 414 -6.50 4.41 33.40
CA VAL A 414 -5.33 3.54 33.25
C VAL A 414 -4.37 4.15 32.24
N LEU A 415 -4.84 4.37 31.02
CA LEU A 415 -4.05 4.89 29.91
C LEU A 415 -4.92 5.86 29.11
N GLU A 416 -4.57 7.13 29.17
CA GLU A 416 -5.39 8.22 28.63
C GLU A 416 -4.82 8.74 27.32
N LEU A 417 -5.68 8.92 26.33
CA LEU A 417 -5.36 9.64 25.10
C LEU A 417 -5.99 11.04 25.16
N LYS A 418 -5.17 12.07 25.27
CA LYS A 418 -5.60 13.48 25.31
C LYS A 418 -5.43 14.12 23.95
N LEU A 419 -6.49 14.66 23.37
CA LEU A 419 -6.43 15.45 22.15
C LEU A 419 -6.31 16.94 22.49
N VAL A 420 -5.43 17.64 21.77
CA VAL A 420 -5.15 19.05 21.97
C VAL A 420 -5.25 19.77 20.63
N VAL A 421 -6.11 20.79 20.60
CA VAL A 421 -6.20 21.77 19.50
C VAL A 421 -6.10 23.17 20.07
N LYS A 422 -5.50 24.10 19.32
CA LYS A 422 -5.43 25.51 19.73
C LYS A 422 -6.78 26.22 19.61
N LYS A 423 -7.64 25.77 18.69
CA LYS A 423 -8.96 26.33 18.44
C LYS A 423 -9.96 25.19 18.24
N GLN A 424 -11.14 25.29 18.85
CA GLN A 424 -12.27 24.39 18.59
C GLN A 424 -13.17 24.90 17.44
N ARG A 425 -12.76 26.01 16.80
CA ARG A 425 -13.41 26.58 15.62
C ARG A 425 -12.37 26.96 14.58
N VAL A 426 -12.62 26.62 13.32
CA VAL A 426 -11.75 26.95 12.17
C VAL A 426 -12.56 27.46 10.99
N LYS A 427 -11.94 28.21 10.09
CA LYS A 427 -12.53 28.56 8.80
C LYS A 427 -12.47 27.37 7.83
N LEU A 428 -13.41 27.32 6.89
CA LEU A 428 -13.31 26.38 5.77
C LEU A 428 -12.02 26.67 4.98
N GLY A 429 -11.20 25.64 4.72
CA GLY A 429 -9.87 25.79 4.13
C GLY A 429 -8.73 26.13 5.11
N GLU A 430 -9.00 26.30 6.42
CA GLU A 430 -7.95 26.46 7.44
C GLU A 430 -7.39 25.08 7.86
N PRO A 431 -6.07 24.85 7.74
CA PRO A 431 -5.42 23.67 8.31
C PRO A 431 -5.55 23.65 9.83
N LEU A 432 -5.81 22.49 10.42
CA LEU A 432 -5.91 22.34 11.87
C LEU A 432 -4.67 21.64 12.44
N PRO A 433 -3.80 22.34 13.18
CA PRO A 433 -2.79 21.69 14.00
C PRO A 433 -3.47 20.87 15.10
N LEU A 434 -3.24 19.57 15.09
CA LEU A 434 -3.78 18.60 16.04
C LEU A 434 -2.60 17.89 16.71
N SER A 435 -2.59 17.85 18.04
CA SER A 435 -1.64 17.03 18.79
C SER A 435 -2.35 16.14 19.79
N TRP A 436 -1.68 15.06 20.18
CA TRP A 436 -2.19 14.15 21.19
C TRP A 436 -1.11 13.65 22.13
N GLU A 437 -1.52 13.37 23.36
CA GLU A 437 -0.66 12.81 24.40
C GLU A 437 -1.23 11.48 24.89
N LEU A 438 -0.41 10.43 24.87
CA LEU A 438 -0.69 9.15 25.52
C LEU A 438 -0.08 9.18 26.92
N VAL A 439 -0.91 9.10 27.96
CA VAL A 439 -0.49 9.30 29.37
C VAL A 439 -0.78 8.03 30.16
N ASN A 440 0.26 7.46 30.79
CA ASN A 440 0.09 6.37 31.74
C ASN A 440 -0.30 6.93 33.12
N ASN A 441 -1.57 6.74 33.50
CA ASN A 441 -2.13 7.23 34.75
C ASN A 441 -1.99 6.22 35.91
N THR A 442 -1.37 5.07 35.67
CA THR A 442 -1.15 4.04 36.70
C THR A 442 0.17 4.23 37.45
N LYS A 443 0.39 3.33 38.43
CA LYS A 443 1.64 3.20 39.18
C LYS A 443 2.60 2.16 38.58
N GLU A 444 2.20 1.49 37.50
CA GLU A 444 2.98 0.44 36.83
C GLU A 444 3.36 0.87 35.41
N ALA A 445 4.39 0.25 34.83
CA ALA A 445 4.72 0.50 33.43
C ALA A 445 3.68 -0.18 32.52
N ILE A 446 3.32 0.46 31.41
CA ILE A 446 2.43 -0.11 30.40
C ILE A 446 3.15 -0.13 29.06
N ALA A 447 3.21 -1.29 28.41
CA ALA A 447 3.83 -1.41 27.10
C ALA A 447 2.93 -0.76 26.04
N THR A 448 3.49 0.18 25.28
CA THR A 448 2.78 0.98 24.28
C THR A 448 3.68 1.23 23.07
N PRO A 449 3.15 1.68 21.92
CA PRO A 449 3.96 2.07 20.76
C PRO A 449 4.89 3.24 21.06
N SER A 450 6.19 3.08 20.78
CA SER A 450 7.26 4.06 21.02
C SER A 450 7.04 5.35 20.24
N ASP A 451 6.45 5.22 19.05
CA ASP A 451 5.96 6.29 18.21
C ASP A 451 4.45 6.15 18.03
N ILE A 452 3.72 7.22 18.33
CA ILE A 452 2.25 7.28 18.27
C ILE A 452 1.77 8.22 17.16
N SER A 453 2.64 8.56 16.21
CA SER A 453 2.30 9.32 15.00
C SER A 453 1.46 8.50 14.02
N ILE A 454 0.79 9.17 13.10
CA ILE A 454 0.04 8.50 12.01
C ILE A 454 1.00 7.96 10.94
N GLU A 455 2.18 8.57 10.81
CA GLU A 455 3.28 8.16 9.94
C GLU A 455 3.82 6.79 10.34
N ALA A 456 3.94 6.54 11.65
CA ALA A 456 4.35 5.24 12.22
C ALA A 456 3.22 4.18 12.21
N GLN A 457 2.07 4.49 11.61
CA GLN A 457 0.91 3.61 11.43
C GLN A 457 0.18 3.12 12.71
N HIS A 458 0.65 3.46 13.91
CA HIS A 458 -0.02 3.08 15.17
C HIS A 458 -1.25 3.92 15.50
N ALA A 459 -1.29 5.17 15.02
CA ALA A 459 -2.40 6.08 15.19
C ALA A 459 -3.27 6.17 13.93
N GLU A 460 -4.57 6.32 14.14
CA GLU A 460 -5.57 6.55 13.10
C GLU A 460 -6.39 7.77 13.48
N ILE A 461 -6.54 8.70 12.54
CA ILE A 461 -7.46 9.84 12.65
C ILE A 461 -8.66 9.60 11.74
N THR A 462 -9.85 9.79 12.28
CA THR A 462 -11.11 9.77 11.53
C THR A 462 -11.87 11.07 11.77
N VAL A 463 -12.26 11.74 10.69
CA VAL A 463 -13.16 12.89 10.73
C VAL A 463 -14.57 12.42 10.44
N ILE A 464 -15.47 12.62 11.40
CA ILE A 464 -16.88 12.21 11.33
C ILE A 464 -17.72 13.47 11.18
N LYS A 465 -18.57 13.50 10.16
CA LYS A 465 -19.49 14.59 9.88
C LYS A 465 -20.77 14.47 10.72
N THR A 466 -21.60 15.53 10.71
CA THR A 466 -22.87 15.53 11.44
C THR A 466 -23.87 14.47 10.92
N ASP A 467 -23.80 14.11 9.64
CA ASP A 467 -24.62 13.04 9.04
C ASP A 467 -24.14 11.62 9.38
N GLY A 468 -23.05 11.51 10.16
CA GLY A 468 -22.43 10.23 10.55
C GLY A 468 -21.45 9.67 9.51
N SER A 469 -21.31 10.30 8.34
CA SER A 469 -20.28 9.91 7.37
C SER A 469 -18.89 10.15 7.95
N ALA A 470 -17.98 9.20 7.71
CA ALA A 470 -16.65 9.20 8.30
C ALA A 470 -15.58 9.12 7.23
N LYS A 471 -14.50 9.88 7.41
CA LYS A 471 -13.32 9.88 6.55
C LYS A 471 -12.07 9.61 7.36
N ARG A 472 -11.34 8.56 7.00
CA ARG A 472 -10.01 8.28 7.54
C ARG A 472 -8.99 9.28 6.95
N MET A 473 -8.18 9.85 7.82
CA MET A 473 -7.12 10.80 7.49
C MET A 473 -5.76 10.11 7.66
N SER A 474 -5.43 9.26 6.69
CA SER A 474 -4.14 8.57 6.62
C SER A 474 -3.01 9.56 6.33
N SER A 475 -1.80 9.28 6.81
CA SER A 475 -0.64 10.09 6.45
C SER A 475 -0.26 9.91 4.98
N PHE A 476 0.21 10.99 4.36
CA PHE A 476 0.76 10.97 3.01
C PHE A 476 2.19 10.41 2.96
N VAL A 477 2.87 10.40 4.12
CA VAL A 477 4.23 9.93 4.30
C VAL A 477 4.18 8.85 5.37
N ILE A 478 4.65 7.66 5.03
CA ILE A 478 4.61 6.53 5.95
C ILE A 478 6.04 6.23 6.40
N GLN A 479 6.30 6.38 7.71
CA GLN A 479 7.57 6.00 8.32
C GLN A 479 7.53 4.53 8.65
N THR A 480 8.52 3.80 8.17
CA THR A 480 8.44 2.35 8.01
C THR A 480 9.25 1.59 9.06
N ASP A 481 10.15 2.25 9.79
CA ASP A 481 11.07 1.48 10.65
C ASP A 481 11.48 2.13 11.98
N LYS A 482 10.64 3.02 12.52
CA LYS A 482 10.92 3.76 13.76
C LYS A 482 10.06 3.32 14.96
N GLY A 483 8.89 2.73 14.72
CA GLY A 483 7.97 2.29 15.77
C GLY A 483 8.38 0.95 16.37
N SER A 484 8.21 0.77 17.68
CA SER A 484 8.32 -0.51 18.38
C SER A 484 7.47 -0.48 19.65
N ILE A 485 7.31 -1.61 20.35
CA ILE A 485 6.60 -1.63 21.63
C ILE A 485 7.58 -1.39 22.78
N LYS A 486 7.39 -0.31 23.52
CA LYS A 486 8.24 0.08 24.66
C LYS A 486 7.40 0.41 25.88
N ASP A 487 7.96 0.19 27.07
CA ASP A 487 7.32 0.59 28.32
C ASP A 487 7.14 2.10 28.43
N LEU A 488 5.91 2.50 28.76
CA LEU A 488 5.58 3.84 29.23
C LEU A 488 5.54 3.82 30.75
N LYS A 489 6.56 4.42 31.38
CA LYS A 489 6.70 4.45 32.84
C LYS A 489 5.51 5.16 33.52
N PRO A 490 5.23 4.87 34.80
CA PRO A 490 4.19 5.54 35.57
C PRO A 490 4.25 7.06 35.47
N GLY A 491 3.11 7.70 35.19
CA GLY A 491 2.98 9.17 35.06
C GLY A 491 3.72 9.79 33.87
N LYS A 492 4.37 8.99 33.01
CA LYS A 492 5.03 9.49 31.79
C LYS A 492 4.05 9.55 30.62
N LYS A 493 4.46 10.30 29.60
CA LYS A 493 3.67 10.52 28.39
C LYS A 493 4.48 10.39 27.11
N ARG A 494 3.80 10.00 26.03
CA ARG A 494 4.27 10.10 24.64
C ARG A 494 3.40 11.12 23.91
N LYS A 495 3.98 11.77 22.90
CA LYS A 495 3.31 12.82 22.13
C LYS A 495 3.48 12.59 20.65
N ALA A 496 2.47 12.96 19.88
CA ALA A 496 2.59 13.18 18.46
C ALA A 496 1.69 14.34 18.04
N GLU A 497 1.96 14.86 16.85
CA GLU A 497 1.21 15.95 16.25
C GLU A 497 1.15 15.79 14.74
N THR A 498 0.14 16.39 14.14
CA THR A 498 0.00 16.48 12.68
C THR A 498 -0.79 17.73 12.32
N THR A 499 -0.79 18.06 11.04
CA THR A 499 -1.70 19.08 10.49
C THR A 499 -2.86 18.38 9.81
N LEU A 500 -4.01 18.37 10.48
CA LEU A 500 -5.24 17.81 9.94
C LEU A 500 -5.80 18.75 8.87
N PHE A 501 -5.48 18.46 7.61
CA PHE A 501 -5.91 19.27 6.48
C PHE A 501 -6.27 18.41 5.27
N TRP A 502 -5.35 17.54 4.83
CA TRP A 502 -5.50 16.74 3.63
C TRP A 502 -4.84 15.36 3.77
N SER A 503 -5.42 14.34 3.15
CA SER A 503 -4.83 13.01 2.95
C SER A 503 -5.00 12.58 1.50
N SER A 504 -4.47 11.41 1.12
CA SER A 504 -4.75 10.77 -0.18
C SER A 504 -6.26 10.55 -0.46
N LYS A 505 -7.11 10.67 0.56
CA LYS A 505 -8.59 10.61 0.48
C LYS A 505 -9.26 12.00 0.48
N GLY A 506 -8.48 13.06 0.24
CA GLY A 506 -8.92 14.44 0.14
C GLY A 506 -8.89 15.21 1.47
N PHE A 507 -9.58 16.35 1.50
CA PHE A 507 -9.56 17.25 2.66
C PHE A 507 -10.32 16.68 3.88
N ALA A 508 -9.80 17.02 5.07
CA ALA A 508 -10.44 16.73 6.35
C ALA A 508 -11.82 17.38 6.46
N PHE A 509 -11.90 18.66 6.09
CA PHE A 509 -13.13 19.46 6.16
C PHE A 509 -13.45 20.00 4.76
N THR A 510 -14.61 19.61 4.25
CA THR A 510 -15.10 20.02 2.91
C THR A 510 -16.41 20.79 2.98
N GLU A 511 -17.00 20.88 4.17
CA GLU A 511 -18.25 21.55 4.43
C GLU A 511 -18.22 22.22 5.82
N PRO A 512 -18.97 23.30 6.02
CA PRO A 512 -19.18 23.89 7.34
C PRO A 512 -19.99 23.02 8.28
N GLY A 513 -19.90 23.30 9.58
CA GLY A 513 -20.70 22.67 10.62
C GLY A 513 -19.89 21.85 11.62
N LYS A 514 -20.60 21.05 12.41
CA LYS A 514 -20.02 20.25 13.48
C LYS A 514 -19.36 18.99 12.92
N HIS A 515 -18.14 18.75 13.36
CA HIS A 515 -17.35 17.56 13.07
C HIS A 515 -16.85 16.94 14.37
N THR A 516 -16.71 15.62 14.38
CA THR A 516 -16.01 14.89 15.45
C THR A 516 -14.70 14.35 14.89
N ILE A 517 -13.60 14.71 15.52
CA ILE A 517 -12.28 14.14 15.26
C ILE A 517 -12.08 13.01 16.24
N ALA A 518 -12.01 11.78 15.73
CA ALA A 518 -11.68 10.59 16.50
C ALA A 518 -10.23 10.20 16.24
N VAL A 519 -9.46 10.00 17.31
CA VAL A 519 -8.10 9.45 17.24
C VAL A 519 -8.07 8.14 17.99
N LYS A 520 -7.52 7.12 17.35
CA LYS A 520 -7.31 5.78 17.94
C LYS A 520 -5.85 5.41 17.84
N ILE A 521 -5.29 4.86 18.92
CA ILE A 521 -3.97 4.21 18.88
C ILE A 521 -4.19 2.73 19.14
N ARG A 522 -3.63 1.87 18.29
CA ARG A 522 -3.82 0.41 18.32
C ARG A 522 -2.47 -0.31 18.19
N TRP A 523 -2.31 -1.40 18.94
CA TRP A 523 -1.10 -2.23 18.91
C TRP A 523 -1.35 -3.65 19.40
N ASN A 524 -0.38 -4.53 19.23
CA ASN A 524 -0.35 -5.85 19.88
C ASN A 524 0.60 -5.81 21.09
N GLN A 525 0.21 -6.44 22.20
CA GLN A 525 1.13 -6.75 23.30
C GLN A 525 1.00 -8.24 23.64
N ALA A 526 2.05 -9.02 23.39
CA ALA A 526 2.11 -10.46 23.72
C ALA A 526 0.91 -11.27 23.18
N GLY A 527 0.47 -10.99 21.96
CA GLY A 527 -0.68 -11.62 21.32
C GLY A 527 -2.02 -10.97 21.65
N ILE A 528 -2.07 -9.99 22.55
CA ILE A 528 -3.30 -9.30 22.98
C ILE A 528 -3.45 -7.99 22.18
N PRO A 529 -4.53 -7.84 21.40
CA PRO A 529 -4.86 -6.57 20.74
C PRO A 529 -5.27 -5.52 21.78
N CYS A 530 -4.52 -4.43 21.86
CA CYS A 530 -4.75 -3.31 22.76
C CYS A 530 -5.15 -2.05 21.97
N GLY A 531 -5.74 -1.09 22.67
CA GLY A 531 -5.95 0.24 22.11
C GLY A 531 -6.33 1.30 23.14
N VAL A 532 -6.24 2.55 22.70
CA VAL A 532 -6.84 3.72 23.35
C VAL A 532 -7.52 4.57 22.30
N GLN A 533 -8.52 5.33 22.70
CA GLN A 533 -9.22 6.23 21.80
C GLN A 533 -9.67 7.50 22.51
N SER A 534 -9.81 8.56 21.73
CA SER A 534 -10.30 9.84 22.22
C SER A 534 -10.99 10.59 21.08
N ASN A 535 -11.94 11.44 21.43
CA ASN A 535 -12.73 12.21 20.48
C ASN A 535 -12.70 13.68 20.88
N LEU A 536 -12.74 14.55 19.88
CA LEU A 536 -12.82 16.00 20.03
C LEU A 536 -13.87 16.55 19.06
N GLU A 537 -14.72 17.46 19.54
CA GLU A 537 -15.65 18.17 18.68
C GLU A 537 -15.00 19.44 18.12
N LEU A 538 -15.19 19.69 16.82
CA LEU A 538 -14.71 20.86 16.10
C LEU A 538 -15.86 21.50 15.33
N TRP A 539 -15.92 22.82 15.31
CA TRP A 539 -16.81 23.56 14.41
C TRP A 539 -16.05 24.15 13.22
N VAL A 540 -16.54 23.92 12.01
CA VAL A 540 -16.07 24.59 10.80
C VAL A 540 -17.05 25.70 10.46
N ASP A 541 -16.57 26.94 10.39
CA ASP A 541 -17.41 28.11 10.13
C ASP A 541 -17.99 28.09 8.70
N TYR A 542 -19.21 28.61 8.56
CA TYR A 542 -19.79 28.92 7.25
C TYR A 542 -19.05 30.11 6.63
N PRO A 543 -18.76 30.10 5.32
CA PRO A 543 -18.32 31.29 4.62
C PRO A 543 -19.39 32.38 4.69
N THR A 544 -19.06 33.54 5.24
CA THR A 544 -19.99 34.67 5.44
C THR A 544 -19.59 35.93 4.68
N SER A 545 -18.38 35.94 4.12
CA SER A 545 -17.81 37.03 3.33
C SER A 545 -17.28 36.51 2.00
N GLU A 546 -17.04 37.42 1.06
CA GLU A 546 -16.38 37.10 -0.21
C GLU A 546 -14.97 36.53 0.04
N ALA A 547 -14.21 37.14 0.95
CA ALA A 547 -12.89 36.64 1.35
C ALA A 547 -12.93 35.21 1.93
N ASP A 548 -13.95 34.84 2.71
CA ASP A 548 -14.09 33.45 3.19
C ASP A 548 -14.24 32.47 2.01
N ASN A 549 -15.02 32.86 0.99
CA ASN A 549 -15.27 32.03 -0.20
C ASN A 549 -14.03 31.94 -1.10
N GLU A 550 -13.35 33.07 -1.35
CA GLU A 550 -12.14 33.14 -2.17
C GLU A 550 -10.99 32.34 -1.56
N VAL A 551 -10.78 32.47 -0.24
CA VAL A 551 -9.75 31.70 0.46
C VAL A 551 -10.08 30.21 0.48
N ALA A 552 -11.32 29.82 0.75
CA ALA A 552 -11.72 28.42 0.71
C ALA A 552 -11.54 27.81 -0.70
N ALA A 553 -11.97 28.52 -1.75
CA ALA A 553 -11.81 28.09 -3.13
C ALA A 553 -10.33 27.99 -3.57
N THR A 554 -9.48 28.88 -3.06
CA THR A 554 -8.04 28.89 -3.35
C THR A 554 -7.29 27.80 -2.61
N LEU A 555 -7.60 27.55 -1.33
CA LEU A 555 -6.83 26.62 -0.48
C LEU A 555 -7.33 25.18 -0.55
N LEU A 556 -8.60 24.93 -0.92
CA LEU A 556 -9.14 23.58 -1.10
C LEU A 556 -8.78 22.98 -2.47
N ASP A 557 -7.52 23.14 -2.89
CA ASP A 557 -6.93 22.57 -4.10
C ASP A 557 -5.99 21.41 -3.75
N GLN A 558 -6.02 20.32 -4.52
CA GLN A 558 -5.26 19.11 -4.22
C GLN A 558 -3.75 19.35 -4.10
N GLU A 559 -3.15 20.25 -4.88
CA GLU A 559 -1.72 20.56 -4.73
C GLU A 559 -1.42 21.34 -3.45
N VAL A 560 -2.34 22.19 -2.99
CA VAL A 560 -2.23 22.86 -1.68
C VAL A 560 -2.27 21.83 -0.56
N GLY A 561 -3.20 20.87 -0.65
CA GLY A 561 -3.30 19.75 0.28
C GLY A 561 -2.01 18.93 0.37
N LYS A 562 -1.45 18.52 -0.78
CA LYS A 562 -0.16 17.81 -0.86
C LYS A 562 1.01 18.65 -0.32
N PHE A 563 1.03 19.94 -0.63
CA PHE A 563 2.08 20.86 -0.16
C PHE A 563 2.14 20.92 1.37
N VAL A 564 0.98 21.02 2.03
CA VAL A 564 0.87 20.99 3.50
C VAL A 564 1.22 19.60 4.05
N ALA A 565 0.74 18.52 3.43
CA ALA A 565 1.01 17.15 3.86
C ALA A 565 2.50 16.75 3.78
N LEU A 566 3.28 17.40 2.89
CA LEU A 566 4.73 17.25 2.78
C LEU A 566 5.52 18.17 3.73
N GLY A 567 4.84 18.87 4.64
CA GLY A 567 5.45 19.75 5.65
C GLY A 567 5.76 21.17 5.16
N GLY A 568 5.25 21.56 3.98
CA GLY A 568 5.65 22.80 3.31
C GLY A 568 6.97 22.67 2.56
N ASN A 569 7.33 23.67 1.75
CA ASN A 569 8.54 23.69 0.90
C ASN A 569 8.59 22.71 -0.28
N ALA A 570 7.51 22.00 -0.60
CA ALA A 570 7.38 21.20 -1.82
C ALA A 570 7.26 22.09 -3.08
N LYS A 571 8.35 22.77 -3.45
CA LYS A 571 8.38 23.79 -4.53
C LYS A 571 8.06 23.25 -5.92
N HIS A 572 8.15 21.94 -6.12
CA HIS A 572 7.75 21.28 -7.35
C HIS A 572 6.22 21.30 -7.57
N LEU A 573 5.42 21.49 -6.50
CA LEU A 573 3.97 21.66 -6.56
C LEU A 573 3.62 23.12 -6.91
N LYS A 574 3.89 23.52 -8.15
CA LYS A 574 3.84 24.92 -8.59
C LYS A 574 2.47 25.57 -8.39
N ALA A 575 1.38 24.84 -8.67
CA ALA A 575 0.03 25.39 -8.50
C ALA A 575 -0.31 25.52 -7.01
N GLY A 576 0.07 24.53 -6.19
CA GLY A 576 -0.08 24.59 -4.73
C GLY A 576 0.66 25.78 -4.12
N VAL A 577 1.91 26.00 -4.50
CA VAL A 577 2.71 27.15 -4.04
C VAL A 577 2.07 28.48 -4.45
N SER A 578 1.71 28.62 -5.73
CA SER A 578 1.10 29.86 -6.24
C SER A 578 -0.18 30.22 -5.51
N ARG A 579 -1.04 29.23 -5.24
CA ARG A 579 -2.31 29.43 -4.51
C ARG A 579 -2.11 29.81 -3.05
N VAL A 580 -1.13 29.19 -2.38
CA VAL A 580 -0.77 29.58 -1.00
C VAL A 580 -0.26 31.02 -0.96
N GLU A 581 0.62 31.40 -1.89
CA GLU A 581 1.13 32.77 -2.00
C GLU A 581 0.01 33.78 -2.30
N GLU A 582 -0.91 33.43 -3.19
CA GLU A 582 -2.10 34.23 -3.53
C GLU A 582 -2.98 34.48 -2.31
N ALA A 583 -3.36 33.42 -1.58
CA ALA A 583 -4.20 33.52 -0.40
C ALA A 583 -3.55 34.38 0.70
N ILE A 584 -2.22 34.30 0.86
CA ILE A 584 -1.46 35.13 1.81
C ILE A 584 -1.40 36.60 1.34
N ALA A 585 -1.15 36.83 0.04
CA ALA A 585 -1.00 38.18 -0.50
C ALA A 585 -2.33 38.96 -0.53
N GLN A 586 -3.42 38.31 -0.93
CA GLN A 586 -4.73 38.94 -1.05
C GLN A 586 -5.50 38.96 0.28
N HIS A 587 -5.32 37.94 1.12
CA HIS A 587 -6.09 37.75 2.35
C HIS A 587 -5.23 37.42 3.58
N GLY A 588 -4.05 38.02 3.74
CA GLY A 588 -3.12 37.69 4.83
C GLY A 588 -3.69 37.79 6.26
N ASN A 589 -4.76 38.55 6.47
CA ASN A 589 -5.46 38.64 7.76
C ASN A 589 -6.55 37.57 7.95
N HIS A 590 -6.94 36.85 6.89
CA HIS A 590 -7.90 35.76 6.98
C HIS A 590 -7.28 34.59 7.77
N PRO A 591 -8.00 33.95 8.73
CA PRO A 591 -7.43 32.91 9.59
C PRO A 591 -6.76 31.76 8.84
N ALA A 592 -7.38 31.29 7.75
CA ALA A 592 -6.83 30.20 6.93
C ALA A 592 -5.52 30.63 6.21
N SER A 593 -5.48 31.83 5.62
CA SER A 593 -4.28 32.36 4.97
C SER A 593 -3.15 32.59 5.98
N LYS A 594 -3.49 33.09 7.18
CA LYS A 594 -2.52 33.25 8.27
C LYS A 594 -1.94 31.90 8.71
N ALA A 595 -2.77 30.86 8.82
CA ALA A 595 -2.30 29.51 9.12
C ALA A 595 -1.34 28.99 8.02
N MET A 596 -1.59 29.33 6.76
CA MET A 596 -0.71 28.95 5.64
C MET A 596 0.67 29.64 5.65
N MET A 597 0.85 30.74 6.38
CA MET A 597 2.16 31.41 6.51
C MET A 597 3.23 30.51 7.15
N ALA A 598 2.83 29.49 7.93
CA ALA A 598 3.75 28.50 8.47
C ALA A 598 4.39 27.62 7.38
N TYR A 599 3.79 27.56 6.19
CA TYR A 599 4.25 26.74 5.06
C TYR A 599 4.74 27.58 3.86
N GLY A 600 4.32 28.85 3.77
CA GLY A 600 4.85 29.79 2.78
C GLY A 600 6.34 30.03 3.02
N GLY A 601 7.19 29.77 2.02
CA GLY A 601 8.65 29.79 2.16
C GLY A 601 9.22 31.08 2.79
N HIS A 602 10.51 31.05 3.14
CA HIS A 602 11.30 32.04 3.92
C HIS A 602 10.95 33.55 3.87
N LYS A 603 10.21 34.05 2.87
CA LYS A 603 9.68 35.42 2.82
C LYS A 603 8.68 35.74 3.95
N TYR A 604 7.92 34.77 4.47
CA TYR A 604 6.81 35.05 5.40
C TYR A 604 6.95 34.44 6.81
N SER A 605 7.97 33.60 7.06
CA SER A 605 8.17 32.95 8.36
C SER A 605 8.53 33.90 9.52
N LYS A 606 8.87 35.17 9.22
CA LYS A 606 9.11 36.22 10.23
C LYS A 606 7.84 36.96 10.68
N LEU A 607 6.68 36.70 10.06
CA LEU A 607 5.40 37.32 10.40
C LEU A 607 4.49 36.40 11.23
N SER A 608 4.95 35.18 11.55
CA SER A 608 4.22 34.19 12.35
C SER A 608 4.56 34.22 13.86
N GLU A 609 5.52 35.06 14.27
CA GLU A 609 5.73 35.50 15.66
C GLU A 609 4.84 36.71 15.97
#